data_AF-A0A4Z0B6Q0-F1
#
_entry.id   AF-A0A4Z0B6Q0-F1
#
_cell.length_a   1.000
_cell.length_b   1.000
_cell.length_c   1.000
_cell.angle_alpha   90.00
_cell.angle_beta   90.00
_cell.angle_gamma   90.00
#
_symmetry.space_group_name_H-M   'P 1'
#
loop_
_entity.id
_entity.type
_entity.pdbx_description
1 polymer ?
#
loop_
_entity_poly.entity_id
_entity_poly.type
_entity_poly.pdbx_seq_one_letter_code
_entity_poly.pdbx_strand_id
1 'polypeptide(L)'
;MTCWNVLGLAPDADSRTIKRQYAALLKKTRPDDDPEGFQRLREAYEAALQGCGQPRQTVEVVIAHRGETLDQRYQAAMLDGTALFFEVHLLHRSIEGDLSAEDTRWAFETFNWLTAWQRLELPVELIEKLERQHRAALQLPLRVALEQKDEAAFLAAYAARDELPWVHNHPHAAWFNQWLARLLAQSHYWSGTVFDAVCVGQDWHGGADHNCPPGDWALLLRRQQGPIFIARQRALAAEPPFTAQQRAARLLLAPMSLSQRRAFAQRLDQDDWKACQALSADIYADHVAIAEAMPGGTVYFWQGWDTATDTWPWIVALVLGCLVGVLVKAERLAGQVIPTLGYGMLWALAAVVGAGLAWQVWRPLAHQYRVLDERLGARMPLKLLPIRDVVPGVVLAGALGYVFSPVASVTLVGTLALIGLIKRPLSNHPTPWTIRHPRWTAGGMVLAVFAVIALYGGLVLLDRQHLVTRNQGLQQWTERLCSRMPRTATECQAPATEAQWYGQEATR
;
A
#
# COMPACT_ATOMS: atom_id res chain seq x y z
N MET A 1 48.06 30.79 44.71
CA MET A 1 47.94 30.62 46.18
C MET A 1 47.09 29.38 46.42
N THR A 2 47.46 28.53 47.37
CA THR A 2 46.64 27.35 47.73
C THR A 2 45.41 27.79 48.52
N CYS A 3 44.29 27.05 48.44
CA CYS A 3 43.06 27.34 49.18
C CYS A 3 43.30 27.48 50.70
N TRP A 4 44.24 26.69 51.23
CA TRP A 4 44.70 26.73 52.62
C TRP A 4 45.34 28.06 53.01
N ASN A 5 46.13 28.66 52.12
CA ASN A 5 46.75 29.97 52.36
C ASN A 5 45.72 31.10 52.39
N VAL A 6 44.63 30.99 51.62
CA VAL A 6 43.53 31.98 51.59
C VAL A 6 42.68 31.89 52.85
N LEU A 7 42.44 30.67 53.36
CA LEU A 7 41.69 30.44 54.60
C LEU A 7 42.56 30.61 55.87
N GLY A 8 43.89 30.60 55.74
CA GLY A 8 44.83 30.65 56.86
C GLY A 8 44.77 29.40 57.73
N LEU A 9 44.53 28.24 57.12
CA LEU A 9 44.40 26.94 57.79
C LEU A 9 45.48 25.97 57.32
N ALA A 10 45.80 24.99 58.16
CA ALA A 10 46.64 23.86 57.75
C ALA A 10 45.85 22.92 56.81
N PRO A 11 46.53 22.20 55.88
CA PRO A 11 45.88 21.32 54.90
C PRO A 11 45.08 20.14 55.45
N ASP A 12 45.21 19.85 56.74
CA ASP A 12 44.56 18.77 57.48
C ASP A 12 43.36 19.24 58.33
N ALA A 13 42.93 20.50 58.20
CA ALA A 13 41.83 21.06 58.98
C ALA A 13 40.48 20.36 58.66
N ASP A 14 39.71 20.03 59.70
CA ASP A 14 38.41 19.39 59.57
C ASP A 14 37.33 20.33 59.01
N SER A 15 36.25 19.74 58.46
CA SER A 15 35.16 20.49 57.82
C SER A 15 34.48 21.52 58.75
N ARG A 16 34.49 21.27 60.06
CA ARG A 16 33.96 22.19 61.08
C ARG A 16 34.87 23.40 61.28
N THR A 17 36.19 23.20 61.31
CA THR A 17 37.17 24.30 61.42
C THR A 17 37.18 25.16 60.17
N ILE A 18 37.07 24.55 58.98
CA ILE A 18 36.97 25.26 57.69
C ILE A 18 35.75 26.20 57.68
N LYS A 19 34.56 25.69 58.06
CA LYS A 19 33.32 26.49 58.11
C LYS A 19 33.40 27.64 59.11
N ARG A 20 33.99 27.39 60.29
CA ARG A 20 34.15 28.42 61.33
C ARG A 20 35.08 29.53 60.88
N GLN A 21 36.20 29.17 60.25
CA GLN A 21 37.17 30.13 59.75
C GLN A 21 36.63 30.94 58.57
N TYR A 22 35.92 30.29 57.63
CA TYR A 22 35.22 30.98 56.55
C TYR A 22 34.21 31.99 57.10
N ALA A 23 33.40 31.65 58.09
CA ALA A 23 32.46 32.58 58.72
C ALA A 23 33.16 33.75 59.44
N ALA A 24 34.35 33.53 59.99
CA ALA A 24 35.15 34.59 60.60
C ALA A 24 35.75 35.54 59.55
N LEU A 25 36.21 35.01 58.42
CA LEU A 25 36.78 35.78 57.30
C LEU A 25 35.68 36.53 56.53
N LEU A 26 34.52 35.92 56.32
CA LEU A 26 33.36 36.53 55.65
C LEU A 26 32.86 37.80 56.35
N LYS A 27 33.00 37.89 57.67
CA LYS A 27 32.66 39.10 58.43
C LYS A 27 33.59 40.28 58.09
N LYS A 28 34.80 40.00 57.62
CA LYS A 28 35.82 41.00 57.25
C LYS A 28 35.78 41.33 55.76
N THR A 29 35.60 40.33 54.90
CA THR A 29 35.42 40.50 53.45
C THR A 29 33.93 40.45 53.10
N ARG A 30 33.25 41.59 53.34
CA ARG A 30 31.85 41.75 52.94
C ARG A 30 31.75 41.93 51.43
N PRO A 31 30.76 41.30 50.76
CA PRO A 31 30.59 41.42 49.31
C PRO A 31 30.42 42.86 48.80
N ASP A 32 29.86 43.74 49.63
CA ASP A 32 29.58 45.13 49.28
C ASP A 32 30.85 46.02 49.30
N ASP A 33 31.86 45.64 50.08
CA ASP A 33 33.10 46.39 50.27
C ASP A 33 34.24 45.86 49.39
N ASP A 34 34.33 44.53 49.20
CA ASP A 34 35.36 43.87 48.37
C ASP A 34 34.79 42.64 47.63
N PRO A 35 34.23 42.81 46.42
CA PRO A 35 33.61 41.73 45.67
C PRO A 35 34.62 40.69 45.17
N GLU A 36 35.83 41.12 44.77
CA GLU A 36 36.89 40.21 44.30
C GLU A 36 37.52 39.42 45.46
N GLY A 37 37.68 40.03 46.63
CA GLY A 37 38.11 39.34 47.85
C GLY A 37 37.10 38.32 48.35
N PHE A 38 35.80 38.64 48.25
CA PHE A 38 34.73 37.69 48.57
C PHE A 38 34.73 36.48 47.62
N GLN A 39 34.89 36.70 46.30
CA GLN A 39 34.98 35.62 45.32
C GLN A 39 36.15 34.67 45.62
N ARG A 40 37.35 35.21 45.83
CA ARG A 40 38.54 34.41 46.18
C ARG A 40 38.37 33.61 47.47
N LEU A 41 37.73 34.20 48.49
CA LEU A 41 37.44 33.52 49.75
C LEU A 41 36.45 32.38 49.55
N ARG A 42 35.41 32.60 48.74
CA ARG A 42 34.38 31.61 48.43
C ARG A 42 34.96 30.44 47.62
N GLU A 43 35.75 30.71 46.60
CA GLU A 43 36.44 29.69 45.80
C GLU A 43 37.38 28.84 46.66
N ALA A 44 38.14 29.48 47.58
CA ALA A 44 39.01 28.76 48.50
C ALA A 44 38.23 27.88 49.50
N TYR A 45 37.09 28.34 49.98
CA TYR A 45 36.19 27.58 50.86
C TYR A 45 35.58 26.38 50.14
N GLU A 46 35.09 26.57 48.91
CA GLU A 46 34.53 25.49 48.09
C GLU A 46 35.60 24.45 47.74
N ALA A 47 36.81 24.88 47.36
CA ALA A 47 37.94 23.99 47.10
C ALA A 47 38.40 23.20 48.34
N ALA A 48 38.42 23.84 49.53
CA ALA A 48 38.79 23.17 50.78
C ALA A 48 37.73 22.14 51.22
N LEU A 49 36.45 22.44 51.01
CA LEU A 49 35.36 21.49 51.27
C LEU A 49 35.33 20.32 50.30
N GLN A 50 35.67 20.53 49.03
CA GLN A 50 35.83 19.45 48.06
C GLN A 50 37.01 18.52 48.45
N GLY A 51 38.10 19.08 49.00
CA GLY A 51 39.23 18.30 49.54
C GLY A 51 38.91 17.51 50.82
N CYS A 52 38.09 18.06 51.72
CA CYS A 52 37.60 17.37 52.93
C CYS A 52 36.34 16.53 52.70
N GLY A 53 35.83 16.51 51.47
CA GLY A 53 34.57 15.90 51.07
C GLY A 53 34.76 14.67 50.20
N GLN A 54 35.54 13.70 50.67
CA GLN A 54 35.41 12.32 50.21
C GLN A 54 34.96 11.42 51.36
N PRO A 55 33.68 10.97 51.38
CA PRO A 55 33.31 9.74 52.08
C PRO A 55 34.08 8.51 51.56
N ARG A 56 34.85 8.64 50.47
CA ARG A 56 35.65 7.58 49.86
C ARG A 56 36.80 7.10 50.75
N GLN A 57 37.54 7.98 51.44
CA GLN A 57 38.72 7.59 52.22
C GLN A 57 38.42 7.14 53.66
N THR A 58 37.41 7.70 54.33
CA THR A 58 37.10 7.33 55.72
C THR A 58 36.36 5.98 55.83
N VAL A 59 35.67 5.58 54.75
CA VAL A 59 34.91 4.32 54.68
C VAL A 59 35.79 3.15 54.22
N GLU A 60 36.80 3.41 53.38
CA GLU A 60 37.79 2.40 52.92
C GLU A 60 38.57 1.79 54.10
N VAL A 61 38.90 2.59 55.12
CA VAL A 61 39.71 2.16 56.27
C VAL A 61 38.91 1.34 57.28
N VAL A 62 37.59 1.54 57.39
CA VAL A 62 36.74 0.81 58.36
C VAL A 62 36.30 -0.56 57.81
N ILE A 63 36.14 -0.69 56.49
CA ILE A 63 35.56 -1.89 55.86
C ILE A 63 36.63 -2.93 55.46
N ALA A 64 37.88 -2.54 55.28
CA ALA A 64 38.88 -3.40 54.64
C ALA A 64 39.26 -4.68 55.43
N HIS A 65 39.09 -4.77 56.75
CA HIS A 65 39.78 -5.81 57.54
C HIS A 65 38.97 -6.55 58.63
N ARG A 66 37.67 -6.87 58.41
CA ARG A 66 36.93 -7.74 59.35
C ARG A 66 36.03 -8.75 58.62
N GLY A 67 36.60 -9.88 58.19
CA GLY A 67 35.87 -11.04 57.68
C GLY A 67 36.27 -11.47 56.26
N GLU A 68 36.24 -12.77 56.02
CA GLU A 68 36.54 -13.39 54.71
C GLU A 68 35.35 -13.24 53.74
N THR A 69 34.11 -13.22 54.26
CA THR A 69 32.88 -13.10 53.47
C THR A 69 32.20 -11.74 53.63
N LEU A 70 31.40 -11.33 52.64
CA LEU A 70 30.65 -10.06 52.68
C LEU A 70 29.64 -10.00 53.83
N ASP A 71 29.00 -11.12 54.16
CA ASP A 71 28.08 -11.20 55.29
C ASP A 71 28.78 -10.89 56.62
N GLN A 72 29.95 -11.48 56.88
CA GLN A 72 30.74 -11.19 58.08
C GLN A 72 31.13 -9.70 58.17
N ARG A 73 31.50 -9.10 57.04
CA ARG A 73 31.83 -7.67 56.97
C ARG A 73 30.61 -6.80 57.26
N TYR A 74 29.44 -7.20 56.78
CA TYR A 74 28.19 -6.50 57.06
C TYR A 74 27.78 -6.63 58.53
N GLN A 75 27.88 -7.82 59.13
CA GLN A 75 27.60 -8.00 60.57
C GLN A 75 28.55 -7.14 61.44
N ALA A 76 29.83 -7.05 61.07
CA ALA A 76 30.77 -6.15 61.75
C ALA A 76 30.37 -4.67 61.61
N ALA A 77 29.99 -4.24 60.41
CA ALA A 77 29.52 -2.87 60.17
C ALA A 77 28.21 -2.54 60.92
N MET A 78 27.33 -3.53 61.11
CA MET A 78 26.12 -3.39 61.92
C MET A 78 26.44 -3.17 63.40
N LEU A 79 27.41 -3.90 63.96
CA LEU A 79 27.85 -3.73 65.35
C LEU A 79 28.53 -2.38 65.59
N ASP A 80 29.30 -1.90 64.61
CA ASP A 80 30.02 -0.63 64.69
C ASP A 80 29.14 0.59 64.33
N GLY A 81 27.86 0.39 63.98
CA GLY A 81 26.93 1.46 63.59
C GLY A 81 27.24 2.11 62.23
N THR A 82 28.09 1.50 61.41
CA THR A 82 28.55 2.02 60.11
C THR A 82 27.88 1.35 58.91
N ALA A 83 26.82 0.57 59.14
CA ALA A 83 26.13 -0.21 58.12
C ALA A 83 25.66 0.60 56.88
N LEU A 84 25.18 1.84 57.05
CA LEU A 84 24.80 2.69 55.92
C LEU A 84 25.99 3.02 55.01
N PHE A 85 27.15 3.33 55.60
CA PHE A 85 28.36 3.64 54.84
C PHE A 85 28.89 2.40 54.10
N PHE A 86 28.76 1.22 54.71
CA PHE A 86 29.07 -0.05 54.07
C PHE A 86 28.19 -0.29 52.85
N GLU A 87 26.87 -0.09 52.98
CA GLU A 87 25.92 -0.24 51.88
C GLU A 87 26.20 0.73 50.73
N VAL A 88 26.47 2.03 51.02
CA VAL A 88 26.82 3.03 50.01
C VAL A 88 28.13 2.69 49.30
N HIS A 89 29.12 2.17 50.03
CA HIS A 89 30.39 1.73 49.43
C HIS A 89 30.19 0.51 48.51
N LEU A 90 29.39 -0.47 48.94
CA LEU A 90 29.07 -1.65 48.13
C LEU A 90 28.29 -1.26 46.87
N LEU A 91 27.37 -0.30 46.99
CA LEU A 91 26.63 0.26 45.86
C LEU A 91 27.56 0.90 44.83
N HIS A 92 28.58 1.66 45.28
CA HIS A 92 29.57 2.27 44.38
C HIS A 92 30.37 1.19 43.63
N ARG A 93 30.81 0.15 44.32
CA ARG A 93 31.54 -0.98 43.72
C ARG A 93 30.68 -1.79 42.75
N SER A 94 29.38 -1.93 43.03
CA SER A 94 28.44 -2.56 42.11
C SER A 94 28.32 -1.78 40.81
N ILE A 95 28.23 -0.45 40.90
CA ILE A 95 28.15 0.43 39.73
C ILE A 95 29.45 0.42 38.91
N GLU A 96 30.60 0.39 39.59
CA GLU A 96 31.92 0.30 38.94
C GLU A 96 32.18 -1.08 38.30
N GLY A 97 31.41 -2.11 38.66
CA GLY A 97 31.56 -3.47 38.15
C GLY A 97 32.62 -4.30 38.88
N ASP A 98 33.01 -3.88 40.08
CA ASP A 98 34.07 -4.49 40.90
C ASP A 98 33.57 -5.61 41.82
N LEU A 99 32.32 -6.04 41.65
CA LEU A 99 31.69 -7.13 42.41
C LEU A 99 31.50 -8.36 41.52
N SER A 100 31.72 -9.54 42.10
CA SER A 100 31.38 -10.79 41.43
C SER A 100 29.86 -10.94 41.29
N ALA A 101 29.40 -11.87 40.45
CA ALA A 101 27.97 -12.14 40.28
C ALA A 101 27.33 -12.66 41.58
N GLU A 102 28.06 -13.46 42.36
CA GLU A 102 27.61 -13.98 43.66
C GLU A 102 27.49 -12.87 44.70
N ASP A 103 28.49 -11.99 44.77
CA ASP A 103 28.49 -10.83 45.67
C ASP A 103 27.37 -9.84 45.32
N THR A 104 27.11 -9.64 44.02
CA THR A 104 26.03 -8.79 43.54
C THR A 104 24.69 -9.38 43.94
N ARG A 105 24.47 -10.69 43.76
CA ARG A 105 23.23 -11.36 44.19
C ARG A 105 23.00 -11.22 45.69
N TRP A 106 24.04 -11.49 46.49
CA TRP A 106 23.99 -11.33 47.94
C TRP A 106 23.64 -9.89 48.34
N ALA A 107 24.22 -8.88 47.68
CA ALA A 107 23.93 -7.48 47.96
C ALA A 107 22.46 -7.12 47.66
N PHE A 108 21.92 -7.57 46.53
CA PHE A 108 20.52 -7.33 46.17
C PHE A 108 19.54 -8.01 47.14
N GLU A 109 19.84 -9.24 47.57
CA GLU A 109 19.01 -9.98 48.54
C GLU A 109 19.08 -9.36 49.93
N THR A 110 20.27 -8.93 50.38
CA THR A 110 20.48 -8.40 51.73
C THR A 110 19.95 -6.98 51.88
N PHE A 111 20.20 -6.11 50.89
CA PHE A 111 19.86 -4.69 50.95
C PHE A 111 18.56 -4.32 50.23
N ASN A 112 17.91 -5.29 49.59
CA ASN A 112 16.64 -5.09 48.89
C ASN A 112 16.71 -3.95 47.84
N TRP A 113 17.87 -3.79 47.18
CA TRP A 113 18.08 -2.77 46.17
C TRP A 113 17.07 -2.88 45.03
N LEU A 114 16.56 -1.74 44.57
CA LEU A 114 15.53 -1.64 43.52
C LEU A 114 14.21 -2.35 43.88
N THR A 115 13.90 -2.45 45.17
CA THR A 115 12.61 -2.97 45.66
C THR A 115 11.93 -1.94 46.57
N ALA A 116 10.68 -2.21 46.95
CA ALA A 116 9.93 -1.37 47.89
C ALA A 116 10.56 -1.29 49.29
N TRP A 117 11.44 -2.23 49.65
CA TRP A 117 12.08 -2.32 50.98
C TRP A 117 13.48 -1.71 51.01
N GLN A 118 13.89 -1.01 49.94
CA GLN A 118 15.16 -0.30 49.89
C GLN A 118 15.22 0.83 50.93
N ARG A 119 16.40 1.04 51.53
CA ARG A 119 16.64 2.15 52.46
C ARG A 119 16.52 3.51 51.75
N LEU A 120 15.73 4.42 52.33
CA LEU A 120 15.48 5.76 51.80
C LEU A 120 16.67 6.73 51.95
N GLU A 121 17.63 6.41 52.83
CA GLU A 121 18.81 7.24 53.12
C GLU A 121 19.92 7.11 52.06
N LEU A 122 19.74 6.24 51.07
CA LEU A 122 20.73 6.02 50.02
C LEU A 122 20.79 7.20 49.03
N PRO A 123 21.98 7.53 48.50
CA PRO A 123 22.11 8.59 47.49
C PRO A 123 21.32 8.26 46.21
N VAL A 124 20.35 9.12 45.87
CA VAL A 124 19.47 8.94 44.70
C VAL A 124 20.25 8.78 43.40
N GLU A 125 21.33 9.55 43.22
CA GLU A 125 22.17 9.48 42.02
C GLU A 125 22.81 8.10 41.80
N LEU A 126 23.17 7.40 42.90
CA LEU A 126 23.76 6.06 42.81
C LEU A 126 22.68 5.02 42.47
N ILE A 127 21.49 5.14 43.06
CA ILE A 127 20.36 4.27 42.76
C ILE A 127 19.92 4.43 41.30
N GLU A 128 19.82 5.64 40.78
CA GLU A 128 19.49 5.89 39.37
C GLU A 128 20.56 5.36 38.40
N LYS A 129 21.84 5.37 38.80
CA LYS A 129 22.92 4.76 38.01
C LYS A 129 22.82 3.25 38.03
N LEU A 130 22.62 2.64 39.19
CA LEU A 130 22.42 1.20 39.36
C LEU A 130 21.22 0.73 38.52
N GLU A 131 20.08 1.40 38.65
CA GLU A 131 18.86 1.09 37.90
C GLU A 131 19.12 1.13 36.39
N ARG A 132 19.76 2.18 35.88
CA ARG A 132 20.09 2.28 34.45
C ARG A 132 21.01 1.16 33.97
N GLN A 133 22.03 0.81 34.75
CA GLN A 133 22.98 -0.25 34.42
C GLN A 133 22.31 -1.62 34.37
N HIS A 134 21.52 -1.98 35.39
CA HIS A 134 20.82 -3.27 35.42
C HIS A 134 19.72 -3.36 34.37
N ARG A 135 19.01 -2.26 34.09
CA ARG A 135 18.08 -2.18 32.95
C ARG A 135 18.80 -2.42 31.64
N ALA A 136 19.93 -1.75 31.39
CA ALA A 136 20.70 -1.95 30.16
C ALA A 136 21.23 -3.39 30.02
N ALA A 137 21.70 -3.99 31.12
CA ALA A 137 22.15 -5.38 31.16
C ALA A 137 21.02 -6.37 30.84
N LEU A 138 19.79 -6.11 31.29
CA LEU A 138 18.61 -6.91 30.95
C LEU A 138 18.17 -6.71 29.48
N GLN A 139 18.23 -5.47 28.98
CA GLN A 139 17.75 -5.12 27.64
C GLN A 139 18.65 -5.62 26.51
N LEU A 140 19.98 -5.54 26.71
CA LEU A 140 20.96 -5.81 25.67
C LEU A 140 20.85 -7.21 25.05
N PRO A 141 20.85 -8.32 25.82
CA PRO A 141 20.80 -9.66 25.23
C PRO A 141 19.50 -9.92 24.45
N LEU A 142 18.37 -9.43 24.96
CA LEU A 142 17.07 -9.54 24.30
C LEU A 142 17.05 -8.79 22.95
N ARG A 143 17.58 -7.57 22.90
CA ARG A 143 17.66 -6.80 21.66
C ARG A 143 18.59 -7.46 20.65
N VAL A 144 19.79 -7.86 21.08
CA VAL A 144 20.79 -8.49 20.21
C VAL A 144 20.26 -9.81 19.64
N ALA A 145 19.58 -10.63 20.44
CA ALA A 145 18.98 -11.87 19.96
C ALA A 145 17.93 -11.65 18.86
N LEU A 146 17.06 -10.64 19.00
CA LEU A 146 16.09 -10.28 17.96
C LEU A 146 16.74 -9.74 16.69
N GLU A 147 17.79 -8.93 16.82
CA GLU A 147 18.56 -8.40 15.68
C GLU A 147 19.26 -9.53 14.91
N GLN A 148 19.79 -10.52 15.62
CA GLN A 148 20.44 -11.71 15.05
C GLN A 148 19.45 -12.78 14.57
N LYS A 149 18.15 -12.59 14.83
CA LYS A 149 17.07 -13.55 14.54
C LYS A 149 17.27 -14.90 15.26
N ASP A 150 17.90 -14.87 16.44
CA ASP A 150 18.13 -16.05 17.27
C ASP A 150 17.01 -16.17 18.31
N GLU A 151 16.03 -17.02 18.00
CA GLU A 151 14.90 -17.28 18.89
C GLU A 151 15.34 -17.95 20.20
N ALA A 152 16.33 -18.86 20.15
CA ALA A 152 16.77 -19.62 21.31
C ALA A 152 17.52 -18.73 22.31
N ALA A 153 18.40 -17.86 21.81
CA ALA A 153 19.10 -16.88 22.64
C ALA A 153 18.13 -15.90 23.31
N PHE A 154 17.09 -15.46 22.58
CA PHE A 154 16.07 -14.58 23.16
C PHE A 154 15.32 -15.26 24.32
N LEU A 155 14.83 -16.48 24.10
CA LEU A 155 14.08 -17.22 25.12
C LEU A 155 14.95 -17.53 26.35
N ALA A 156 16.23 -17.88 26.15
CA ALA A 156 17.18 -18.09 27.24
C ALA A 156 17.40 -16.80 28.06
N ALA A 157 17.64 -15.66 27.38
CA ALA A 157 17.79 -14.37 28.05
C ALA A 157 16.49 -13.91 28.76
N TYR A 158 15.33 -14.22 28.16
CA TYR A 158 14.03 -13.89 28.74
C TYR A 158 13.72 -14.73 29.99
N ALA A 159 14.11 -16.00 30.00
CA ALA A 159 13.99 -16.88 31.17
C ALA A 159 14.96 -16.48 32.29
N ALA A 160 16.18 -16.05 31.96
CA ALA A 160 17.18 -15.59 32.94
C ALA A 160 16.71 -14.37 33.76
N ARG A 161 15.68 -13.63 33.30
CA ARG A 161 15.02 -12.57 34.08
C ARG A 161 14.50 -13.08 35.42
N ASP A 162 14.03 -14.32 35.50
CA ASP A 162 13.45 -14.87 36.73
C ASP A 162 14.51 -15.04 37.84
N GLU A 163 15.80 -15.00 37.51
CA GLU A 163 16.90 -14.94 38.48
C GLU A 163 17.14 -13.52 39.06
N LEU A 164 16.43 -12.49 38.56
CA LEU A 164 16.59 -11.09 38.96
C LEU A 164 15.38 -10.63 39.78
N PRO A 165 15.44 -10.66 41.13
CA PRO A 165 14.29 -10.40 42.00
C PRO A 165 13.66 -9.01 41.85
N TRP A 166 14.46 -8.03 41.42
CA TRP A 166 13.99 -6.65 41.27
C TRP A 166 13.05 -6.45 40.08
N VAL A 167 13.09 -7.33 39.06
CA VAL A 167 12.35 -7.11 37.81
C VAL A 167 10.84 -7.30 38.01
N HIS A 168 10.42 -8.21 38.88
CA HIS A 168 9.01 -8.50 39.15
C HIS A 168 8.38 -7.50 40.11
N ASN A 169 9.16 -6.64 40.75
CA ASN A 169 8.65 -5.63 41.67
C ASN A 169 8.10 -4.41 40.90
N HIS A 170 6.98 -3.86 41.38
CA HIS A 170 6.53 -2.54 40.92
C HIS A 170 7.50 -1.45 41.42
N PRO A 171 7.91 -0.47 40.59
CA PRO A 171 7.44 -0.15 39.23
C PRO A 171 8.23 -0.83 38.09
N HIS A 172 9.28 -1.59 38.39
CA HIS A 172 10.17 -2.19 37.39
C HIS A 172 9.46 -3.20 36.48
N ALA A 173 8.52 -3.99 37.01
CA ALA A 173 7.71 -4.92 36.22
C ALA A 173 6.91 -4.19 35.12
N ALA A 174 6.27 -3.07 35.46
CA ALA A 174 5.51 -2.27 34.51
C ALA A 174 6.41 -1.63 33.45
N TRP A 175 7.59 -1.13 33.85
CA TRP A 175 8.59 -0.62 32.92
C TRP A 175 9.07 -1.70 31.94
N PHE A 176 9.41 -2.89 32.45
CA PHE A 176 9.94 -3.97 31.63
C PHE A 176 8.90 -4.45 30.61
N ASN A 177 7.67 -4.63 31.07
CA ASN A 177 6.53 -5.00 30.24
C ASN A 177 6.27 -3.96 29.13
N GLN A 178 6.27 -2.66 29.45
CA GLN A 178 6.13 -1.60 28.46
C GLN A 178 7.29 -1.58 27.45
N TRP A 179 8.51 -1.74 27.92
CA TRP A 179 9.68 -1.77 27.04
C TRP A 179 9.64 -2.99 26.10
N LEU A 180 9.26 -4.16 26.61
CA LEU A 180 9.18 -5.41 25.85
C LEU A 180 8.11 -5.35 24.75
N ALA A 181 6.94 -4.79 25.06
CA ALA A 181 5.88 -4.58 24.07
C ALA A 181 6.37 -3.68 22.93
N ARG A 182 7.05 -2.58 23.25
CA ARG A 182 7.65 -1.68 22.25
C ARG A 182 8.76 -2.34 21.44
N LEU A 183 9.61 -3.14 22.09
CA LEU A 183 10.68 -3.88 21.41
C LEU A 183 10.11 -4.79 20.32
N LEU A 184 9.10 -5.60 20.66
CA LEU A 184 8.44 -6.51 19.71
C LEU A 184 7.62 -5.75 18.65
N ALA A 185 6.99 -4.63 19.03
CA ALA A 185 6.24 -3.78 18.12
C ALA A 185 7.12 -3.11 17.05
N GLN A 186 8.36 -2.76 17.40
CA GLN A 186 9.28 -1.99 16.54
C GLN A 186 10.38 -2.82 15.88
N SER A 187 10.59 -4.07 16.31
CA SER A 187 11.61 -4.95 15.72
C SER A 187 11.36 -5.18 14.23
N HIS A 188 12.41 -5.30 13.43
CA HIS A 188 12.26 -5.65 12.01
C HIS A 188 11.93 -7.14 11.82
N TYR A 189 12.40 -7.98 12.73
CA TYR A 189 12.13 -9.41 12.77
C TYR A 189 10.93 -9.72 13.69
N TRP A 190 10.15 -10.72 13.33
CA TRP A 190 9.03 -11.21 14.13
C TRP A 190 9.10 -12.73 14.25
N SER A 191 8.91 -13.23 15.47
CA SER A 191 8.81 -14.66 15.76
C SER A 191 7.56 -14.94 16.59
N GLY A 192 6.75 -15.88 16.11
CA GLY A 192 5.53 -16.29 16.80
C GLY A 192 5.82 -17.03 18.10
N THR A 193 6.89 -17.83 18.15
CA THR A 193 7.29 -18.59 19.35
C THR A 193 7.71 -17.65 20.48
N VAL A 194 8.49 -16.62 20.15
CA VAL A 194 8.89 -15.57 21.09
C VAL A 194 7.68 -14.80 21.60
N PHE A 195 6.77 -14.40 20.70
CA PHE A 195 5.56 -13.69 21.09
C PHE A 195 4.69 -14.52 22.03
N ASP A 196 4.47 -15.80 21.73
CA ASP A 196 3.67 -16.70 22.56
C ASP A 196 4.31 -16.90 23.95
N ALA A 197 5.64 -17.08 24.02
CA ALA A 197 6.37 -17.19 25.29
C ALA A 197 6.30 -15.91 26.13
N VAL A 198 6.39 -14.74 25.49
CA VAL A 198 6.23 -13.45 26.16
C VAL A 198 4.80 -13.27 26.66
N CYS A 199 3.79 -13.66 25.88
CA CYS A 199 2.40 -13.59 26.30
C CYS A 199 2.13 -14.42 27.55
N VAL A 200 2.69 -15.64 27.63
CA VAL A 200 2.60 -16.48 28.82
C VAL A 200 3.33 -15.85 30.00
N GLY A 201 4.54 -15.33 29.80
CA GLY A 201 5.36 -14.79 30.89
C GLY A 201 4.95 -13.41 31.41
N GLN A 202 4.26 -12.58 30.61
CA GLN A 202 3.77 -11.26 31.02
C GLN A 202 2.25 -11.21 31.20
N ASP A 203 1.56 -12.34 31.07
CA ASP A 203 0.10 -12.43 31.13
C ASP A 203 -0.60 -11.47 30.13
N TRP A 204 -0.17 -11.55 28.87
CA TRP A 204 -0.80 -10.82 27.77
C TRP A 204 -1.86 -11.68 27.09
N HIS A 205 -3.10 -11.21 27.09
CA HIS A 205 -4.21 -11.90 26.44
C HIS A 205 -5.29 -10.94 25.93
N GLY A 206 -6.25 -11.44 25.15
CA GLY A 206 -7.29 -10.61 24.51
C GLY A 206 -8.47 -10.16 25.39
N GLY A 207 -8.51 -10.55 26.66
CA GLY A 207 -9.55 -10.13 27.61
C GLY A 207 -9.34 -8.72 28.19
N ALA A 208 -10.35 -8.16 28.87
CA ALA A 208 -10.25 -6.85 29.51
C ALA A 208 -9.22 -6.77 30.65
N ASP A 209 -8.80 -7.93 31.18
CA ASP A 209 -7.89 -8.09 32.30
C ASP A 209 -6.46 -8.44 31.83
N HIS A 210 -5.93 -7.77 30.81
CA HIS A 210 -4.60 -8.07 30.28
C HIS A 210 -3.54 -7.11 30.79
N ASN A 211 -2.34 -7.61 31.05
CA ASN A 211 -1.21 -6.77 31.47
C ASN A 211 -0.50 -6.08 30.30
N CYS A 212 -0.95 -6.26 29.05
CA CYS A 212 -0.34 -5.60 27.89
C CYS A 212 -0.57 -4.06 27.93
N PRO A 213 0.46 -3.25 27.65
CA PRO A 213 0.33 -1.78 27.61
C PRO A 213 -0.76 -1.30 26.63
N PRO A 214 -1.47 -0.20 26.95
CA PRO A 214 -2.57 0.30 26.12
C PRO A 214 -2.05 0.77 24.76
N GLY A 215 -2.66 0.27 23.68
CA GLY A 215 -2.33 0.61 22.30
C GLY A 215 -1.38 -0.35 21.59
N ASP A 216 -0.53 -1.07 22.33
CA ASP A 216 0.47 -1.97 21.74
C ASP A 216 -0.13 -3.35 21.37
N TRP A 217 -1.10 -3.84 22.14
CA TRP A 217 -1.72 -5.16 21.92
C TRP A 217 -2.31 -5.35 20.51
N ALA A 218 -3.04 -4.35 20.01
CA ALA A 218 -3.65 -4.41 18.68
C ALA A 218 -2.59 -4.50 17.57
N LEU A 219 -1.45 -3.80 17.75
CA LEU A 219 -0.34 -3.83 16.80
C LEU A 219 0.38 -5.18 16.84
N LEU A 220 0.66 -5.70 18.04
CA LEU A 220 1.32 -7.00 18.23
C LEU A 220 0.48 -8.16 17.63
N LEU A 221 -0.84 -8.17 17.88
CA LEU A 221 -1.73 -9.14 17.26
C LEU A 221 -1.72 -9.03 15.73
N ARG A 222 -1.71 -7.81 15.20
CA ARG A 222 -1.66 -7.58 13.74
C ARG A 222 -0.37 -8.12 13.14
N ARG A 223 0.76 -7.93 13.82
CA ARG A 223 2.05 -8.52 13.43
C ARG A 223 2.06 -10.04 13.50
N GLN A 224 1.48 -10.64 14.53
CA GLN A 224 1.34 -12.11 14.65
C GLN A 224 0.50 -12.70 13.52
N GLN A 225 -0.59 -12.02 13.15
CA GLN A 225 -1.50 -12.48 12.10
C GLN A 225 -0.94 -12.27 10.69
N GLY A 226 -0.03 -11.31 10.49
CA GLY A 226 0.47 -10.93 9.16
C GLY A 226 1.06 -12.08 8.34
N PRO A 227 2.05 -12.84 8.84
CA PRO A 227 2.62 -13.99 8.13
C PRO A 227 1.57 -15.07 7.83
N ILE A 228 0.66 -15.34 8.79
CA ILE A 228 -0.42 -16.31 8.65
C ILE A 228 -1.40 -15.87 7.55
N PHE A 229 -1.78 -14.59 7.55
CA PHE A 229 -2.66 -14.00 6.54
C PHE A 229 -2.06 -14.14 5.14
N ILE A 230 -0.80 -13.74 4.95
CA ILE A 230 -0.13 -13.85 3.65
C ILE A 230 0.05 -15.30 3.22
N ALA A 231 0.38 -16.22 4.14
CA ALA A 231 0.47 -17.64 3.84
C ALA A 231 -0.88 -18.20 3.36
N ARG A 232 -1.98 -17.83 4.03
CA ARG A 232 -3.33 -18.20 3.63
C ARG A 232 -3.69 -17.64 2.26
N GLN A 233 -3.36 -16.38 1.98
CA GLN A 233 -3.62 -15.78 0.66
C GLN A 233 -2.79 -16.45 -0.45
N ARG A 234 -1.54 -16.85 -0.18
CA ARG A 234 -0.73 -17.64 -1.12
C ARG A 234 -1.30 -19.04 -1.36
N ALA A 235 -1.83 -19.70 -0.33
CA ALA A 235 -2.52 -20.98 -0.48
C ALA A 235 -3.76 -20.84 -1.38
N LEU A 236 -4.58 -19.81 -1.15
CA LEU A 236 -5.73 -19.49 -2.01
C LEU A 236 -5.32 -19.18 -3.46
N ALA A 237 -4.17 -18.54 -3.67
CA ALA A 237 -3.64 -18.26 -5.00
C ALA A 237 -3.20 -19.53 -5.77
N ALA A 238 -2.75 -20.55 -5.04
CA ALA A 238 -2.31 -21.83 -5.62
C ALA A 238 -3.50 -22.70 -6.06
N GLU A 239 -4.60 -22.63 -5.32
CA GLU A 239 -5.84 -23.35 -5.64
C GLU A 239 -6.46 -22.91 -6.98
N PRO A 240 -7.29 -23.79 -7.59
CA PRO A 240 -8.05 -23.43 -8.78
C PRO A 240 -9.03 -22.26 -8.51
N PRO A 241 -9.12 -21.27 -9.43
CA PRO A 241 -9.75 -19.97 -9.19
C PRO A 241 -11.29 -19.96 -9.26
N PHE A 242 -11.95 -20.75 -8.41
CA PHE A 242 -13.42 -20.87 -8.44
C PHE A 242 -14.15 -19.72 -7.72
N THR A 243 -13.55 -19.15 -6.68
CA THR A 243 -14.11 -18.02 -5.92
C THR A 243 -13.46 -16.69 -6.28
N ALA A 244 -14.16 -15.57 -6.01
CA ALA A 244 -13.62 -14.23 -6.23
C ALA A 244 -12.35 -13.96 -5.41
N GLN A 245 -12.28 -14.49 -4.18
CA GLN A 245 -11.11 -14.37 -3.30
C GLN A 245 -9.90 -15.13 -3.85
N GLN A 246 -10.07 -16.39 -4.29
CA GLN A 246 -8.99 -17.16 -4.93
C GLN A 246 -8.49 -16.47 -6.21
N ARG A 247 -9.40 -15.86 -6.99
CA ARG A 247 -9.03 -15.09 -8.18
C ARG A 247 -8.24 -13.83 -7.87
N ALA A 248 -8.67 -13.07 -6.88
CA ALA A 248 -7.95 -11.90 -6.40
C ALA A 248 -6.56 -12.27 -5.87
N ALA A 249 -6.48 -13.30 -5.03
CA ALA A 249 -5.24 -13.82 -4.50
C ALA A 249 -4.30 -14.30 -5.62
N ARG A 250 -4.84 -15.00 -6.63
CA ARG A 250 -4.07 -15.45 -7.80
C ARG A 250 -3.55 -14.28 -8.64
N LEU A 251 -4.37 -13.26 -8.88
CA LEU A 251 -3.96 -12.07 -9.62
C LEU A 251 -2.82 -11.32 -8.92
N LEU A 252 -2.89 -11.19 -7.60
CA LEU A 252 -1.95 -10.39 -6.80
C LEU A 252 -0.69 -11.18 -6.43
N LEU A 253 -0.83 -12.41 -5.92
CA LEU A 253 0.26 -13.12 -5.24
C LEU A 253 0.83 -14.31 -6.03
N ALA A 254 0.16 -14.81 -7.07
CA ALA A 254 0.70 -15.95 -7.83
C ALA A 254 1.93 -15.55 -8.67
N PRO A 255 2.90 -16.47 -8.85
CA PRO A 255 4.05 -16.24 -9.72
C PRO A 255 3.60 -16.24 -11.18
N MET A 256 3.30 -15.06 -11.71
CA MET A 256 2.81 -14.85 -13.07
C MET A 256 3.49 -13.64 -13.68
N SER A 257 3.83 -13.71 -14.97
CA SER A 257 4.32 -12.54 -15.71
C SER A 257 3.22 -11.47 -15.82
N LEU A 258 3.60 -10.21 -16.03
CA LEU A 258 2.63 -9.11 -16.18
C LEU A 258 1.65 -9.36 -17.35
N SER A 259 2.13 -9.95 -18.45
CA SER A 259 1.27 -10.35 -19.58
C SER A 259 0.27 -11.45 -19.22
N GLN A 260 0.67 -12.45 -18.43
CA GLN A 260 -0.22 -13.49 -17.93
C GLN A 260 -1.26 -12.92 -16.95
N ARG A 261 -0.86 -12.01 -16.06
CA ARG A 261 -1.77 -11.31 -15.13
C ARG A 261 -2.81 -10.50 -15.89
N ARG A 262 -2.40 -9.79 -16.95
CA ARG A 262 -3.32 -9.02 -17.80
C ARG A 262 -4.32 -9.91 -18.55
N ALA A 263 -3.86 -11.03 -19.11
CA ALA A 263 -4.74 -12.00 -19.76
C ALA A 263 -5.73 -12.64 -18.77
N PHE A 264 -5.29 -12.87 -17.53
CA PHE A 264 -6.14 -13.36 -16.45
C PHE A 264 -7.17 -12.30 -16.01
N ALA A 265 -6.74 -11.04 -15.87
CA ALA A 265 -7.58 -9.91 -15.49
C ALA A 265 -8.76 -9.68 -16.45
N GLN A 266 -8.59 -9.93 -17.75
CA GLN A 266 -9.68 -9.84 -18.74
C GLN A 266 -10.87 -10.77 -18.44
N ARG A 267 -10.65 -11.81 -17.60
CA ARG A 267 -11.66 -12.80 -17.23
C ARG A 267 -12.43 -12.41 -15.98
N LEU A 268 -11.98 -11.40 -15.24
CA LEU A 268 -12.58 -10.97 -13.97
C LEU A 268 -13.89 -10.22 -14.19
N ASP A 269 -14.78 -10.31 -13.20
CA ASP A 269 -16.03 -9.57 -13.12
C ASP A 269 -16.00 -8.51 -12.00
N GLN A 270 -17.13 -7.86 -11.73
CA GLN A 270 -17.20 -6.80 -10.72
C GLN A 270 -16.94 -7.31 -9.29
N ASP A 271 -17.35 -8.53 -8.96
CA ASP A 271 -17.16 -9.06 -7.61
C ASP A 271 -15.72 -9.53 -7.40
N ASP A 272 -15.08 -10.04 -8.47
CA ASP A 272 -13.65 -10.30 -8.53
C ASP A 272 -12.84 -9.02 -8.31
N TRP A 273 -13.23 -7.91 -8.94
CA TRP A 273 -12.54 -6.62 -8.76
C TRP A 273 -12.72 -6.04 -7.36
N LYS A 274 -13.90 -6.18 -6.75
CA LYS A 274 -14.10 -5.84 -5.32
C LYS A 274 -13.20 -6.68 -4.42
N ALA A 275 -13.06 -7.97 -4.68
CA ALA A 275 -12.15 -8.83 -3.93
C ALA A 275 -10.68 -8.42 -4.12
N CYS A 276 -10.28 -8.02 -5.33
CA CYS A 276 -8.95 -7.45 -5.59
C CYS A 276 -8.75 -6.15 -4.81
N GLN A 277 -9.76 -5.29 -4.75
CA GLN A 277 -9.71 -4.02 -4.02
C GLN A 277 -9.56 -4.23 -2.52
N ALA A 278 -10.34 -5.14 -1.94
CA ALA A 278 -10.26 -5.47 -0.51
C ALA A 278 -8.87 -6.04 -0.17
N LEU A 279 -8.42 -7.06 -0.90
CA LEU A 279 -7.13 -7.69 -0.65
C LEU A 279 -5.95 -6.73 -0.86
N SER A 280 -6.04 -5.83 -1.86
CA SER A 280 -5.00 -4.82 -2.06
C SER A 280 -4.96 -3.76 -0.96
N ALA A 281 -6.11 -3.37 -0.41
CA ALA A 281 -6.18 -2.47 0.74
C ALA A 281 -5.55 -3.10 1.99
N ASP A 282 -5.85 -4.37 2.27
CA ASP A 282 -5.27 -5.11 3.40
C ASP A 282 -3.74 -5.20 3.27
N ILE A 283 -3.23 -5.55 2.08
CA ILE A 283 -1.79 -5.62 1.82
C ILE A 283 -1.13 -4.24 1.92
N TYR A 284 -1.78 -3.19 1.40
CA TYR A 284 -1.21 -1.84 1.44
C TYR A 284 -1.15 -1.28 2.88
N ALA A 285 -2.14 -1.57 3.72
CA ALA A 285 -2.20 -1.09 5.10
C ALA A 285 -1.12 -1.74 5.98
N ASP A 286 -0.95 -3.06 5.88
CA ASP A 286 -0.22 -3.83 6.88
C ASP A 286 1.01 -4.60 6.34
N HIS A 287 1.22 -4.62 5.01
CA HIS A 287 2.25 -5.44 4.35
C HIS A 287 3.07 -4.69 3.30
N VAL A 288 3.68 -3.56 3.69
CA VAL A 288 4.47 -2.67 2.82
C VAL A 288 5.57 -3.41 2.05
N ALA A 289 6.33 -4.29 2.69
CA ALA A 289 7.40 -5.05 2.03
C ALA A 289 6.89 -5.92 0.87
N ILE A 290 5.66 -6.44 0.98
CA ILE A 290 5.02 -7.21 -0.10
C ILE A 290 4.51 -6.27 -1.17
N ALA A 291 3.96 -5.12 -0.80
CA ALA A 291 3.50 -4.10 -1.73
C ALA A 291 4.63 -3.57 -2.64
N GLU A 292 5.82 -3.35 -2.08
CA GLU A 292 7.00 -2.90 -2.83
C GLU A 292 7.53 -3.97 -3.79
N ALA A 293 7.40 -5.25 -3.46
CA ALA A 293 7.81 -6.36 -4.32
C ALA A 293 6.83 -6.62 -5.50
N MET A 294 5.66 -5.96 -5.51
CA MET A 294 4.68 -6.11 -6.59
C MET A 294 5.14 -5.44 -7.89
N PRO A 295 4.60 -5.83 -9.06
CA PRO A 295 4.90 -5.18 -10.32
C PRO A 295 4.63 -3.67 -10.26
N GLY A 296 5.67 -2.85 -10.46
CA GLY A 296 5.55 -1.39 -10.39
C GLY A 296 5.51 -0.82 -8.96
N GLY A 297 5.90 -1.60 -7.94
CA GLY A 297 6.06 -1.15 -6.56
C GLY A 297 4.75 -0.78 -5.85
N THR A 298 3.60 -1.21 -6.38
CA THR A 298 2.29 -0.88 -5.82
C THR A 298 1.35 -2.07 -5.90
N VAL A 299 0.46 -2.22 -4.90
CA VAL A 299 -0.56 -3.29 -4.89
C VAL A 299 -1.70 -3.00 -5.88
N TYR A 300 -1.85 -1.74 -6.30
CA TYR A 300 -2.92 -1.25 -7.18
C TYR A 300 -2.55 -1.24 -8.67
N PHE A 301 -1.53 -1.97 -9.09
CA PHE A 301 -1.07 -2.04 -10.49
C PHE A 301 -2.19 -2.41 -11.49
N TRP A 302 -3.25 -3.09 -11.03
CA TRP A 302 -4.36 -3.60 -11.83
C TRP A 302 -5.52 -2.61 -11.99
N GLN A 303 -5.55 -1.48 -11.26
CA GLN A 303 -6.70 -0.56 -11.24
C GLN A 303 -7.05 0.01 -12.63
N GLY A 304 -6.06 0.10 -13.54
CA GLY A 304 -6.28 0.50 -14.93
C GLY A 304 -6.93 -0.58 -15.82
N TRP A 305 -7.11 -1.81 -15.31
CA TRP A 305 -7.65 -2.95 -16.07
C TRP A 305 -9.14 -3.16 -15.84
N ASP A 306 -9.67 -2.78 -14.67
CA ASP A 306 -11.10 -2.90 -14.30
C ASP A 306 -12.01 -2.11 -15.27
N THR A 307 -11.61 -0.88 -15.61
CA THR A 307 -12.37 -0.01 -16.51
C THR A 307 -12.00 -0.15 -17.99
N ALA A 308 -11.02 -1.00 -18.32
CA ALA A 308 -10.55 -1.20 -19.68
C ALA A 308 -11.36 -2.27 -20.42
N THR A 309 -12.69 -2.17 -20.41
CA THR A 309 -13.48 -2.73 -21.50
C THR A 309 -13.09 -1.99 -22.78
N ASP A 310 -12.05 -2.49 -23.41
CA ASP A 310 -11.48 -2.02 -24.67
C ASP A 310 -12.46 -2.43 -25.79
N THR A 311 -13.67 -1.85 -25.77
CA THR A 311 -14.78 -2.16 -26.68
C THR A 311 -14.66 -1.41 -28.00
N TRP A 312 -13.87 -0.33 -28.05
CA TRP A 312 -13.70 0.46 -29.27
C TRP A 312 -13.14 -0.34 -30.46
N PRO A 313 -12.20 -1.31 -30.32
CA PRO A 313 -11.75 -2.14 -31.45
C PRO A 313 -12.90 -2.95 -32.06
N TRP A 314 -13.81 -3.45 -31.22
CA TRP A 314 -15.00 -4.16 -31.66
C TRP A 314 -15.96 -3.24 -32.39
N ILE A 315 -16.19 -2.03 -31.89
CA ILE A 315 -17.03 -1.02 -32.55
C ILE A 315 -16.44 -0.67 -33.92
N VAL A 316 -15.14 -0.40 -34.01
CA VAL A 316 -14.46 -0.08 -35.26
C VAL A 316 -14.54 -1.24 -36.26
N ALA A 317 -14.28 -2.47 -35.82
CA ALA A 317 -14.37 -3.65 -36.67
C ALA A 317 -15.80 -3.93 -37.16
N LEU A 318 -16.81 -3.72 -36.31
CA LEU A 318 -18.23 -3.83 -36.67
C LEU A 318 -18.64 -2.79 -37.70
N VAL A 319 -18.27 -1.52 -37.48
CA VAL A 319 -18.59 -0.42 -38.41
C VAL A 319 -17.91 -0.65 -39.75
N LEU A 320 -16.62 -0.98 -39.77
CA LEU A 320 -15.89 -1.28 -41.00
C LEU A 320 -16.46 -2.50 -41.73
N GLY A 321 -16.80 -3.56 -40.99
CA GLY A 321 -17.43 -4.76 -41.56
C GLY A 321 -18.77 -4.46 -42.22
N CYS A 322 -19.62 -3.67 -41.58
CA CYS A 322 -20.90 -3.22 -42.16
C CYS A 322 -20.69 -2.36 -43.42
N LEU A 323 -19.78 -1.37 -43.36
CA LEU A 323 -19.52 -0.48 -44.49
C LEU A 323 -18.97 -1.22 -45.70
N VAL A 324 -17.95 -2.07 -45.51
CA VAL A 324 -17.39 -2.87 -46.60
C VAL A 324 -18.41 -3.88 -47.12
N GLY A 325 -19.19 -4.50 -46.23
CA GLY A 325 -20.26 -5.42 -46.61
C GLY A 325 -21.32 -4.79 -47.51
N VAL A 326 -21.75 -3.56 -47.22
CA VAL A 326 -22.70 -2.81 -48.05
C VAL A 326 -22.09 -2.41 -49.39
N LEU A 327 -20.82 -1.98 -49.40
CA LEU A 327 -20.11 -1.63 -50.63
C LEU A 327 -19.95 -2.81 -51.58
N VAL A 328 -19.70 -4.01 -51.06
CA VAL A 328 -19.55 -5.24 -51.88
C VAL A 328 -20.90 -5.69 -52.48
N LYS A 329 -22.01 -5.50 -51.77
CA LYS A 329 -23.36 -5.81 -52.27
C LYS A 329 -23.91 -4.77 -53.24
N ALA A 330 -23.23 -3.62 -53.38
CA ALA A 330 -23.61 -2.55 -54.27
C ALA A 330 -23.19 -2.85 -55.72
N GLU A 331 -23.73 -3.91 -56.34
CA GLU A 331 -23.56 -4.18 -57.78
C GLU A 331 -24.14 -3.08 -58.70
N ARG A 332 -24.71 -2.00 -58.14
CA ARG A 332 -25.27 -0.87 -58.88
C ARG A 332 -24.97 0.45 -58.16
N LEU A 333 -23.71 0.91 -58.22
CA LEU A 333 -23.39 2.32 -58.04
C LEU A 333 -23.94 3.14 -59.22
N ALA A 334 -25.27 3.17 -59.35
CA ALA A 334 -26.01 4.04 -60.26
C ALA A 334 -26.00 5.49 -59.74
N GLY A 335 -24.81 6.03 -59.45
CA GLY A 335 -24.61 7.40 -58.98
C GLY A 335 -24.99 7.70 -57.52
N GLN A 336 -25.45 6.71 -56.73
CA GLN A 336 -25.96 6.93 -55.36
C GLN A 336 -24.99 6.44 -54.26
N VAL A 337 -23.79 7.03 -54.21
CA VAL A 337 -22.75 6.71 -53.19
C VAL A 337 -23.18 7.13 -51.77
N ILE A 338 -23.82 8.28 -51.63
CA ILE A 338 -24.17 8.85 -50.31
C ILE A 338 -25.33 8.09 -49.63
N PRO A 339 -26.41 7.71 -50.34
CA PRO A 339 -27.47 6.88 -49.78
C PRO A 339 -26.98 5.48 -49.35
N THR A 340 -26.08 4.88 -50.13
CA THR A 340 -25.52 3.54 -49.84
C THR A 340 -24.62 3.56 -48.61
N LEU A 341 -23.79 4.59 -48.44
CA LEU A 341 -23.02 4.80 -47.20
C LEU A 341 -23.93 5.05 -45.99
N GLY A 342 -25.02 5.81 -46.17
CA GLY A 342 -26.02 6.02 -45.12
C GLY A 342 -26.69 4.75 -44.63
N TYR A 343 -27.05 3.87 -45.56
CA TYR A 343 -27.57 2.55 -45.25
C TYR A 343 -26.57 1.71 -44.45
N GLY A 344 -25.29 1.73 -44.85
CA GLY A 344 -24.20 1.07 -44.10
C GLY A 344 -24.03 1.60 -42.68
N MET A 345 -24.12 2.92 -42.49
CA MET A 345 -24.00 3.54 -41.16
C MET A 345 -25.20 3.23 -40.26
N LEU A 346 -26.43 3.23 -40.80
CA LEU A 346 -27.64 2.88 -40.05
C LEU A 346 -27.60 1.44 -39.56
N TRP A 347 -27.18 0.51 -40.42
CA TRP A 347 -27.01 -0.87 -40.00
C TRP A 347 -25.81 -1.09 -39.08
N ALA A 348 -24.73 -0.33 -39.22
CA ALA A 348 -23.62 -0.35 -38.28
C ALA A 348 -24.10 0.08 -36.88
N LEU A 349 -24.94 1.10 -36.77
CA LEU A 349 -25.56 1.51 -35.51
C LEU A 349 -26.43 0.38 -34.92
N ALA A 350 -27.31 -0.21 -35.74
CA ALA A 350 -28.15 -1.33 -35.32
C ALA A 350 -27.33 -2.54 -34.87
N ALA A 351 -26.23 -2.86 -35.57
CA ALA A 351 -25.32 -3.95 -35.22
C ALA A 351 -24.56 -3.68 -33.91
N VAL A 352 -24.09 -2.46 -33.68
CA VAL A 352 -23.41 -2.07 -32.42
C VAL A 352 -24.38 -2.13 -31.24
N VAL A 353 -25.60 -1.60 -31.39
CA VAL A 353 -26.63 -1.66 -30.33
C VAL A 353 -27.05 -3.10 -30.06
N GLY A 354 -27.31 -3.88 -31.11
CA GLY A 354 -27.68 -5.30 -31.00
C GLY A 354 -26.59 -6.14 -30.34
N ALA A 355 -25.33 -5.95 -30.75
CA ALA A 355 -24.19 -6.61 -30.13
C ALA A 355 -24.00 -6.20 -28.66
N GLY A 356 -24.23 -4.92 -28.33
CA GLY A 356 -24.19 -4.42 -26.95
C GLY A 356 -25.24 -5.07 -26.05
N LEU A 357 -26.49 -5.17 -26.52
CA LEU A 357 -27.58 -5.85 -25.81
C LEU A 357 -27.32 -7.35 -25.67
N ALA A 358 -26.89 -8.00 -26.76
CA ALA A 358 -26.51 -9.41 -26.72
C ALA A 358 -25.36 -9.67 -25.74
N TRP A 359 -24.39 -8.75 -25.66
CA TRP A 359 -23.28 -8.83 -24.70
C TRP A 359 -23.75 -8.71 -23.24
N GLN A 360 -24.75 -7.87 -22.94
CA GLN A 360 -25.32 -7.77 -21.59
C GLN A 360 -25.97 -9.09 -21.14
N VAL A 361 -26.59 -9.83 -22.05
CA VAL A 361 -27.19 -11.14 -21.78
C VAL A 361 -26.14 -12.25 -21.76
N TRP A 362 -25.15 -12.18 -22.66
CA TRP A 362 -24.11 -13.20 -22.79
C TRP A 362 -23.15 -13.20 -21.60
N ARG A 363 -22.80 -12.03 -21.06
CA ARG A 363 -21.84 -11.91 -19.95
C ARG A 363 -22.21 -12.74 -18.70
N PRO A 364 -23.45 -12.69 -18.16
CA PRO A 364 -23.84 -13.52 -17.02
C PRO A 364 -23.92 -15.02 -17.39
N LEU A 365 -24.37 -15.36 -18.61
CA LEU A 365 -24.41 -16.74 -19.09
C LEU A 365 -23.00 -17.34 -19.20
N ALA A 366 -22.05 -16.61 -19.80
CA ALA A 366 -20.65 -17.03 -19.89
C ALA A 366 -20.02 -17.24 -18.50
N HIS A 367 -20.45 -16.48 -17.49
CA HIS A 367 -20.01 -16.68 -16.12
C HIS A 367 -20.53 -17.99 -15.53
N GLN A 368 -21.79 -18.36 -15.79
CA GLN A 368 -22.35 -19.65 -15.32
C GLN A 368 -21.60 -20.86 -15.89
N TYR A 369 -21.16 -20.78 -17.16
CA TYR A 369 -20.42 -21.86 -17.82
C TYR A 369 -18.89 -21.77 -17.65
N ARG A 370 -18.38 -20.87 -16.79
CA ARG A 370 -16.95 -20.57 -16.66
C ARG A 370 -16.08 -21.79 -16.33
N VAL A 371 -16.54 -22.68 -15.45
CA VAL A 371 -15.78 -23.89 -15.05
C VAL A 371 -15.58 -24.83 -16.24
N LEU A 372 -16.59 -24.96 -17.09
CA LEU A 372 -16.51 -25.76 -18.32
C LEU A 372 -15.62 -25.07 -19.35
N ASP A 373 -15.73 -23.74 -19.46
CA ASP A 373 -14.95 -22.91 -20.37
C ASP A 373 -13.45 -22.98 -20.07
N GLU A 374 -13.06 -22.92 -18.79
CA GLU A 374 -11.66 -23.05 -18.36
C GLU A 374 -11.09 -24.46 -18.63
N ARG A 375 -11.90 -25.52 -18.46
CA ARG A 375 -11.51 -26.91 -18.79
C ARG A 375 -11.31 -27.11 -20.30
N LEU A 376 -12.16 -26.51 -21.12
CA LEU A 376 -12.06 -26.57 -22.57
C LEU A 376 -10.89 -25.73 -23.09
N GLY A 377 -10.69 -24.52 -22.53
CA GLY A 377 -9.58 -23.63 -22.87
C GLY A 377 -8.21 -24.18 -22.50
N ALA A 378 -8.10 -25.00 -21.44
CA ALA A 378 -6.87 -25.68 -21.06
C ALA A 378 -6.35 -26.65 -22.15
N ARG A 379 -7.24 -27.14 -23.02
CA ARG A 379 -6.90 -28.04 -24.14
C ARG A 379 -6.59 -27.29 -25.44
N MET A 380 -6.79 -25.97 -25.50
CA MET A 380 -6.53 -25.17 -26.69
C MET A 380 -5.11 -24.59 -26.70
N PRO A 381 -4.40 -24.60 -27.86
CA PRO A 381 -3.03 -24.09 -27.97
C PRO A 381 -2.94 -22.58 -27.72
N LEU A 382 -4.02 -21.83 -27.95
CA LEU A 382 -4.07 -20.38 -27.84
C LEU A 382 -4.54 -19.88 -26.45
N LYS A 383 -4.82 -20.78 -25.50
CA LYS A 383 -5.34 -20.45 -24.14
C LYS A 383 -6.54 -19.50 -24.13
N LEU A 384 -7.33 -19.52 -25.20
CA LEU A 384 -8.59 -18.79 -25.33
C LEU A 384 -9.71 -19.53 -24.59
N LEU A 385 -10.71 -18.78 -24.13
CA LEU A 385 -11.91 -19.35 -23.54
C LEU A 385 -12.96 -19.56 -24.65
N PRO A 386 -13.23 -20.81 -25.08
CA PRO A 386 -14.11 -21.06 -26.23
C PRO A 386 -15.51 -20.47 -26.07
N ILE A 387 -16.13 -20.57 -24.88
CA ILE A 387 -17.50 -20.10 -24.66
C ILE A 387 -17.51 -18.57 -24.54
N ARG A 388 -16.57 -17.97 -23.81
CA ARG A 388 -16.56 -16.52 -23.62
C ARG A 388 -16.03 -15.74 -24.82
N ASP A 389 -14.93 -16.18 -25.44
CA ASP A 389 -14.18 -15.39 -26.42
C ASP A 389 -14.48 -15.80 -27.86
N VAL A 390 -14.75 -17.09 -28.13
CA VAL A 390 -14.91 -17.61 -29.50
C VAL A 390 -16.37 -17.60 -29.94
N VAL A 391 -17.29 -18.09 -29.11
CA VAL A 391 -18.71 -18.23 -29.49
C VAL A 391 -19.35 -16.89 -29.90
N PRO A 392 -19.26 -15.79 -29.13
CA PRO A 392 -19.84 -14.52 -29.53
C PRO A 392 -19.25 -13.98 -30.84
N GLY A 393 -17.93 -14.13 -31.01
CA GLY A 393 -17.23 -13.70 -32.21
C GLY A 393 -17.68 -14.46 -33.45
N VAL A 394 -17.84 -15.79 -33.36
CA VAL A 394 -18.31 -16.65 -34.45
C VAL A 394 -19.77 -16.36 -34.79
N VAL A 395 -20.64 -16.22 -33.79
CA VAL A 395 -22.06 -15.89 -33.99
C VAL A 395 -22.19 -14.52 -34.67
N LEU A 396 -21.45 -13.52 -34.21
CA LEU A 396 -21.47 -12.16 -34.76
C LEU A 396 -20.92 -12.14 -36.19
N ALA A 397 -19.79 -12.81 -36.44
CA ALA A 397 -19.21 -12.93 -37.78
C ALA A 397 -20.15 -13.66 -38.74
N GLY A 398 -20.84 -14.71 -38.29
CA GLY A 398 -21.84 -15.43 -39.07
C GLY A 398 -23.06 -14.56 -39.40
N ALA A 399 -23.58 -13.82 -38.41
CA ALA A 399 -24.71 -12.90 -38.61
C ALA A 399 -24.36 -11.78 -39.60
N LEU A 400 -23.19 -11.15 -39.48
CA LEU A 400 -22.68 -10.16 -40.43
C LEU A 400 -22.54 -10.74 -41.85
N GLY A 401 -22.00 -11.96 -41.94
CA GLY A 401 -21.82 -12.67 -43.20
C GLY A 401 -23.13 -12.94 -43.92
N TYR A 402 -24.15 -13.35 -43.16
CA TYR A 402 -25.49 -13.63 -43.66
C TYR A 402 -26.25 -12.37 -44.07
N VAL A 403 -26.23 -11.32 -43.24
CA VAL A 403 -26.97 -10.06 -43.51
C VAL A 403 -26.34 -9.28 -44.67
N PHE A 404 -25.01 -9.14 -44.67
CA PHE A 404 -24.31 -8.34 -45.67
C PHE A 404 -23.66 -9.23 -46.74
N SER A 405 -22.52 -9.83 -46.41
CA SER A 405 -21.68 -10.62 -47.30
C SER A 405 -20.58 -11.31 -46.49
N PRO A 406 -20.05 -12.48 -46.92
CA PRO A 406 -18.88 -13.11 -46.29
C PRO A 406 -17.67 -12.16 -46.17
N VAL A 407 -17.54 -11.16 -47.06
CA VAL A 407 -16.48 -10.15 -47.00
C VAL A 407 -16.60 -9.28 -45.73
N ALA A 408 -17.82 -9.04 -45.23
CA ALA A 408 -18.06 -8.34 -43.97
C ALA A 408 -17.51 -9.11 -42.76
N SER A 409 -17.62 -10.44 -42.78
CA SER A 409 -17.06 -11.31 -41.72
C SER A 409 -15.53 -11.30 -41.74
N VAL A 410 -14.93 -11.41 -42.92
CA VAL A 410 -13.46 -11.39 -43.08
C VAL A 410 -12.88 -10.05 -42.67
N THR A 411 -13.53 -8.95 -43.04
CA THR A 411 -13.09 -7.60 -42.64
C THR A 411 -13.17 -7.38 -41.13
N LEU A 412 -14.22 -7.88 -40.45
CA LEU A 412 -14.30 -7.83 -39.00
C LEU A 412 -13.12 -8.56 -38.33
N VAL A 413 -12.87 -9.82 -38.74
CA VAL A 413 -11.78 -10.64 -38.17
C VAL A 413 -10.41 -10.03 -38.48
N GLY A 414 -10.19 -9.58 -39.72
CA GLY A 414 -8.94 -8.95 -40.14
C GLY A 414 -8.64 -7.65 -39.39
N THR A 415 -9.66 -6.81 -39.18
CA THR A 415 -9.51 -5.55 -38.43
C THR A 415 -9.13 -5.81 -36.98
N LEU A 416 -9.78 -6.77 -36.32
CA LEU A 416 -9.45 -7.14 -34.93
C LEU A 416 -8.04 -7.72 -34.82
N ALA A 417 -7.63 -8.57 -35.77
CA ALA A 417 -6.27 -9.10 -35.82
C ALA A 417 -5.22 -7.99 -35.98
N LEU A 418 -5.46 -7.02 -36.87
CA LEU A 418 -4.58 -5.89 -37.09
C LEU A 418 -4.46 -5.01 -35.84
N ILE A 419 -5.58 -4.65 -35.20
CA ILE A 419 -5.56 -3.86 -33.96
C ILE A 419 -4.83 -4.62 -32.84
N GLY A 420 -5.02 -5.94 -32.74
CA GLY A 420 -4.31 -6.79 -31.80
C GLY A 420 -2.79 -6.78 -32.00
N LEU A 421 -2.33 -6.88 -33.24
CA LEU A 421 -0.91 -6.80 -33.59
C LEU A 421 -0.29 -5.45 -33.20
N ILE A 422 -1.00 -4.34 -33.44
CA ILE A 422 -0.56 -2.99 -33.09
C ILE A 422 -0.49 -2.79 -31.58
N LYS A 423 -1.46 -3.30 -30.82
CA LYS A 423 -1.52 -3.12 -29.35
C LYS A 423 -0.55 -4.00 -28.58
N ARG A 424 -0.14 -5.15 -29.13
CA ARG A 424 0.73 -6.13 -28.47
C ARG A 424 2.02 -5.51 -27.88
N PRO A 425 2.83 -4.71 -28.62
CA PRO A 425 4.04 -4.09 -28.07
C PRO A 425 3.76 -3.04 -26.98
N LEU A 426 2.71 -2.23 -27.12
CA LEU A 426 2.35 -1.18 -26.17
C LEU A 426 1.83 -1.73 -24.83
N SER A 427 1.31 -2.96 -24.82
CA SER A 427 0.64 -3.56 -23.67
C SER A 427 1.57 -4.12 -22.59
N ASN A 428 2.87 -4.25 -22.89
CA ASN A 428 3.86 -4.86 -21.99
C ASN A 428 4.48 -3.89 -20.99
N HIS A 429 4.21 -2.58 -21.11
CA HIS A 429 4.73 -1.60 -20.16
C HIS A 429 3.82 -1.48 -18.93
N PRO A 430 4.40 -1.43 -17.72
CA PRO A 430 3.65 -1.09 -16.51
C PRO A 430 3.08 0.31 -16.69
N THR A 431 1.75 0.42 -16.65
CA THR A 431 1.10 1.73 -16.70
C THR A 431 1.21 2.37 -15.32
N PRO A 432 1.87 3.54 -15.19
CA PRO A 432 1.94 4.23 -13.90
C PRO A 432 0.53 4.59 -13.42
N TRP A 433 0.35 4.59 -12.10
CA TRP A 433 -0.90 4.99 -11.47
C TRP A 433 -1.27 6.40 -11.93
N THR A 434 -2.40 6.52 -12.62
CA THR A 434 -2.93 7.79 -13.11
C THR A 434 -4.43 7.82 -12.85
N ILE A 435 -4.89 8.93 -12.27
CA ILE A 435 -6.31 9.19 -12.07
C ILE A 435 -6.94 9.37 -13.45
N ARG A 436 -7.57 8.31 -13.98
CA ARG A 436 -8.34 8.41 -15.22
C ARG A 436 -9.74 8.95 -14.92
N HIS A 437 -10.15 9.99 -15.63
CA HIS A 437 -11.50 10.56 -15.51
C HIS A 437 -12.48 9.83 -16.46
N PRO A 438 -13.36 8.94 -15.96
CA PRO A 438 -14.26 8.13 -16.79
C PRO A 438 -15.29 8.96 -17.58
N ARG A 439 -15.53 10.21 -17.16
CA ARG A 439 -16.45 11.13 -17.85
C ARG A 439 -15.92 11.60 -19.20
N TRP A 440 -14.60 11.66 -19.38
CA TRP A 440 -14.00 12.16 -20.63
C TRP A 440 -14.08 11.12 -21.77
N THR A 441 -13.99 9.83 -21.44
CA THR A 441 -14.12 8.75 -22.44
C THR A 441 -15.58 8.53 -22.87
N ALA A 442 -16.52 8.62 -21.92
CA ALA A 442 -17.95 8.59 -22.24
C ALA A 442 -18.39 9.83 -23.05
N GLY A 443 -17.91 11.02 -22.67
CA GLY A 443 -18.15 12.25 -23.42
C GLY A 443 -17.58 12.20 -24.85
N GLY A 444 -16.37 11.65 -25.02
CA GLY A 444 -15.75 11.47 -26.34
C GLY A 444 -16.54 10.53 -27.26
N MET A 445 -17.11 9.44 -26.72
CA MET A 445 -17.95 8.52 -27.51
C MET A 445 -19.27 9.17 -27.95
N VAL A 446 -19.93 9.90 -27.06
CA VAL A 446 -21.16 10.63 -27.41
C VAL A 446 -20.89 11.69 -28.48
N LEU A 447 -19.79 12.44 -28.34
CA LEU A 447 -19.38 13.46 -29.30
C LEU A 447 -19.01 12.85 -30.66
N ALA A 448 -18.39 11.67 -30.69
CA ALA A 448 -18.11 10.92 -31.92
C ALA A 448 -19.39 10.46 -32.63
N VAL A 449 -20.41 9.99 -31.90
CA VAL A 449 -21.72 9.64 -32.48
C VAL A 449 -22.39 10.87 -33.09
N PHE A 450 -22.39 12.00 -32.39
CA PHE A 450 -22.92 13.26 -32.93
C PHE A 450 -22.13 13.74 -34.16
N ALA A 451 -20.80 13.60 -34.16
CA ALA A 451 -19.97 13.95 -35.31
C ALA A 451 -20.28 13.08 -36.53
N VAL A 452 -20.52 11.78 -36.34
CA VAL A 452 -20.94 10.86 -37.42
C VAL A 452 -22.31 11.24 -37.97
N ILE A 453 -23.28 11.54 -37.10
CA ILE A 453 -24.63 11.98 -37.52
C ILE A 453 -24.55 13.31 -38.28
N ALA A 454 -23.75 14.26 -37.79
CA ALA A 454 -23.55 15.55 -38.44
C ALA A 454 -22.84 15.41 -39.79
N LEU A 455 -21.81 14.56 -39.89
CA LEU A 455 -21.11 14.26 -41.13
C LEU A 455 -22.05 13.62 -42.16
N TYR A 456 -22.87 12.65 -41.74
CA TYR A 456 -23.87 12.03 -42.60
C TYR A 456 -24.93 13.04 -43.06
N GLY A 457 -25.47 13.86 -42.14
CA GLY A 457 -26.42 14.92 -42.48
C GLY A 457 -25.83 15.93 -43.46
N GLY A 458 -24.56 16.30 -43.28
CA GLY A 458 -23.80 17.17 -44.18
C GLY A 458 -23.63 16.55 -45.57
N LEU A 459 -23.22 15.28 -45.65
CA LEU A 459 -23.10 14.56 -46.92
C LEU A 459 -24.43 14.46 -47.65
N VAL A 460 -25.53 14.16 -46.96
CA VAL A 460 -26.88 14.12 -47.55
C VAL A 460 -27.33 15.48 -48.05
N LEU A 461 -27.03 16.56 -47.32
CA LEU A 461 -27.31 17.93 -47.77
C LEU A 461 -26.52 18.28 -49.03
N LEU A 462 -25.25 17.87 -49.09
CA LEU A 462 -24.37 18.09 -50.23
C LEU A 462 -24.82 17.27 -51.46
N ASP A 463 -25.25 16.02 -51.26
CA ASP A 463 -25.84 15.18 -52.31
C ASP A 463 -27.12 15.80 -52.87
N ARG A 464 -28.00 16.29 -51.98
CA ARG A 464 -29.24 16.97 -52.37
C ARG A 464 -29.01 18.26 -53.15
N GLN A 465 -27.87 18.94 -52.96
CA GLN A 465 -27.50 20.12 -53.75
C GLN A 465 -27.10 19.76 -55.19
N HIS A 466 -26.64 18.54 -55.42
CA HIS A 466 -26.21 18.06 -56.75
C HIS A 466 -27.23 17.12 -57.41
N LEU A 467 -28.21 16.59 -56.66
CA LEU A 467 -29.31 15.81 -57.18
C LEU A 467 -30.40 16.70 -57.77
N VAL A 468 -30.45 16.70 -59.08
CA VAL A 468 -31.47 17.37 -59.85
C VAL A 468 -32.83 16.67 -59.67
N THR A 469 -33.83 17.36 -59.10
CA THR A 469 -35.17 16.80 -58.89
C THR A 469 -35.88 16.52 -60.24
N ARG A 470 -36.96 15.71 -60.23
CA ARG A 470 -37.74 15.31 -61.44
C ARG A 470 -38.15 16.46 -62.36
N ASN A 471 -38.10 17.71 -61.86
CA ASN A 471 -38.50 18.92 -62.58
C ASN A 471 -37.34 19.91 -62.82
N GLN A 472 -36.10 19.57 -62.47
CA GLN A 472 -34.95 20.49 -62.54
C GLN A 472 -33.85 20.02 -63.49
N GLY A 473 -34.01 18.85 -64.13
CA GLY A 473 -33.11 18.39 -65.18
C GLY A 473 -33.55 18.95 -66.50
N LEU A 474 -32.64 19.00 -67.48
CA LEU A 474 -33.02 19.10 -68.89
C LEU A 474 -34.15 18.09 -69.10
N GLN A 475 -35.38 18.61 -69.18
CA GLN A 475 -36.51 17.77 -69.52
C GLN A 475 -36.11 17.07 -70.81
N GLN A 476 -36.45 15.79 -70.96
CA GLN A 476 -36.72 15.30 -72.30
C GLN A 476 -37.66 16.35 -72.88
N TRP A 477 -37.17 17.17 -73.81
CA TRP A 477 -38.02 18.06 -74.60
C TRP A 477 -39.24 17.22 -74.93
N THR A 478 -40.43 17.66 -74.53
CA THR A 478 -41.67 16.99 -74.95
C THR A 478 -41.53 16.83 -76.45
N GLU A 479 -41.36 15.60 -76.94
CA GLU A 479 -41.13 15.36 -78.36
C GLU A 479 -42.32 16.00 -79.06
N ARG A 480 -42.07 17.12 -79.75
CA ARG A 480 -43.12 17.85 -80.45
C ARG A 480 -43.71 16.85 -81.43
N LEU A 481 -44.99 16.52 -81.29
CA LEU A 481 -45.64 15.41 -82.00
C LEU A 481 -45.39 15.49 -83.52
N CYS A 482 -45.41 16.71 -84.07
CA CYS A 482 -45.19 16.97 -85.49
C CYS A 482 -43.71 17.08 -85.92
N SER A 483 -42.72 17.00 -85.01
CA SER A 483 -41.29 17.16 -85.35
C SER A 483 -40.66 15.94 -86.04
N ARG A 484 -41.27 14.75 -85.91
CA ARG A 484 -40.80 13.50 -86.54
C ARG A 484 -41.79 12.88 -87.52
N MET A 485 -42.96 13.49 -87.73
CA MET A 485 -43.94 12.94 -88.67
C MET A 485 -43.53 13.20 -90.12
N PRO A 486 -43.75 12.24 -91.03
CA PRO A 486 -43.50 12.44 -92.45
C PRO A 486 -44.39 13.58 -92.98
N ARG A 487 -43.92 14.30 -94.02
CA ARG A 487 -44.65 15.40 -94.66
C ARG A 487 -46.07 15.05 -95.13
N THR A 488 -46.40 13.76 -95.21
CA THR A 488 -47.70 13.22 -95.60
C THR A 488 -48.71 13.15 -94.47
N ALA A 489 -48.32 13.40 -93.21
CA ALA A 489 -49.25 13.44 -92.07
C ALA A 489 -50.12 14.71 -92.15
N THR A 490 -51.40 14.52 -92.49
CA THR A 490 -52.38 15.59 -92.69
C THR A 490 -52.62 16.43 -91.43
N GLU A 491 -52.43 15.85 -90.24
CA GLU A 491 -52.63 16.52 -88.94
C GLU A 491 -51.52 17.51 -88.56
N CYS A 492 -50.40 17.52 -89.30
CA CYS A 492 -49.20 18.33 -89.00
C CYS A 492 -48.81 19.29 -90.15
N GLN A 493 -49.74 19.60 -91.06
CA GLN A 493 -49.50 20.54 -92.16
C GLN A 493 -49.46 21.99 -91.66
N ALA A 494 -48.58 22.81 -92.25
CA ALA A 494 -48.34 24.16 -91.79
C ALA A 494 -49.47 25.15 -92.21
N PRO A 495 -49.85 26.10 -91.33
CA PRO A 495 -49.39 26.26 -89.96
C PRO A 495 -50.18 25.34 -88.99
N ALA A 496 -49.47 24.43 -88.32
CA ALA A 496 -50.06 23.61 -87.27
C ALA A 496 -50.35 24.45 -86.02
N THR A 497 -51.49 24.20 -85.39
CA THR A 497 -51.98 24.91 -84.19
C THR A 497 -51.15 24.57 -82.95
N GLU A 498 -51.18 25.43 -81.94
CA GLU A 498 -50.45 25.22 -80.68
C GLU A 498 -50.81 23.88 -80.00
N ALA A 499 -52.09 23.50 -80.03
CA ALA A 499 -52.55 22.21 -79.54
C ALA A 499 -51.98 20.99 -80.31
N GLN A 500 -51.68 21.14 -81.60
CA GLN A 500 -51.05 20.09 -82.41
C GLN A 500 -49.53 19.99 -82.15
N TRP A 501 -48.89 21.09 -81.73
CA TRP A 501 -47.47 21.11 -81.38
C TRP A 501 -47.17 20.56 -79.98
N TYR A 502 -48.04 20.86 -79.01
CA TYR A 502 -47.80 20.58 -77.59
C TYR A 502 -48.76 19.54 -76.98
N GLY A 503 -49.82 19.13 -77.70
CA GLY A 503 -50.87 18.26 -77.17
C GLY A 503 -51.80 18.99 -76.20
N GLN A 504 -52.92 18.37 -75.82
CA GLN A 504 -53.72 18.87 -74.71
C GLN A 504 -52.99 18.54 -73.41
N GLU A 505 -52.37 19.56 -72.80
CA GLU A 505 -51.89 19.42 -71.42
C GLU A 505 -53.07 19.00 -70.55
N ALA A 506 -52.92 17.92 -69.79
CA ALA A 506 -53.95 17.45 -68.88
C ALA A 506 -54.33 18.60 -67.95
N THR A 507 -55.53 19.14 -68.14
CA THR A 507 -56.10 20.17 -67.29
C THR A 507 -56.18 19.60 -65.88
N ARG A 508 -55.39 20.17 -64.97
CA ARG A 508 -55.39 19.81 -63.55
C ARG A 508 -56.49 20.52 -62.80
#